data_AF-A0A1G2Z0Z0-F1
#
_entry.id   AF-A0A1G2Z0Z0-F1
#
_cell.length_a   1.000
_cell.length_b   1.000
_cell.length_c   1.000
_cell.angle_alpha   90.00
_cell.angle_beta   90.00
_cell.angle_gamma   90.00
#
_symmetry.space_group_name_H-M   'P 1'
#
loop_
_entity.id
_entity.type
_entity.pdbx_description
1 polymer ?
#
loop_
_entity_poly.entity_id
_entity_poly.type
_entity_poly.pdbx_seq_one_letter_code
_entity_poly.pdbx_strand_id
1 'polypeptide(L)'
;MGTESGGGFQNVTVTNCAVCSPRYSQVIYGRQQGLAGVALEIVDGGTLDRVTVSNITIKGVTVPIFLRLGNRARAYEKGQAKPDVGRLRNVMISNIVATDCSAIGCSIKGLPGHLIENVTLSNVSLGFNGGGTREDAAREIPERPDSYPESTMFGTLPAYGFFCRHVKGLRLQNIHLRTVAPDHRHAMLLRDVQDGVVDSLDAPFAKDSAAMLWLNDCRGVSIRNCRPPEGTSVFLSLTGKETASVSVYDNDFQNVGTLFESGPEVPTSATATWSNHTPPRQ
;
A
#
# COMPACT_ATOMS: atom_id res chain seq x y z
N MET A 1 3.66 -13.93 9.03
CA MET A 1 3.52 -13.94 10.49
C MET A 1 2.04 -13.75 10.80
N GLY A 2 1.46 -14.64 11.59
CA GLY A 2 0.01 -14.86 11.67
C GLY A 2 -0.34 -16.31 11.25
N THR A 3 -1.61 -16.69 11.10
CA THR A 3 -2.81 -15.89 11.39
C THR A 3 -3.22 -15.94 12.86
N GLU A 4 -2.78 -16.97 13.60
CA GLU A 4 -2.91 -17.01 15.05
C GLU A 4 -1.94 -15.97 15.66
N SER A 5 -2.51 -14.94 16.29
CA SER A 5 -1.75 -13.73 16.68
C SER A 5 -1.88 -13.36 18.15
N GLY A 6 -2.63 -14.14 18.95
CA GLY A 6 -2.92 -13.82 20.35
C GLY A 6 -1.68 -13.60 21.23
N GLY A 7 -0.59 -14.34 20.97
CA GLY A 7 0.70 -14.18 21.68
C GLY A 7 1.53 -12.97 21.23
N GLY A 8 1.21 -12.37 20.09
CA GLY A 8 1.97 -11.29 19.46
C GLY A 8 3.32 -11.73 18.88
N PHE A 9 4.02 -10.76 18.28
CA PHE A 9 5.32 -10.94 17.68
C PHE A 9 6.19 -9.72 17.93
N GLN A 10 7.31 -9.88 18.65
CA GLN A 10 8.15 -8.75 19.02
C GLN A 10 9.62 -9.02 18.73
N ASN A 11 10.35 -8.00 18.27
CA ASN A 11 11.79 -8.07 18.01
C ASN A 11 12.15 -9.14 16.97
N VAL A 12 11.46 -9.14 15.83
CA VAL A 12 11.67 -10.12 14.77
C VAL A 12 12.43 -9.49 13.61
N THR A 13 13.53 -10.13 13.22
CA THR A 13 14.27 -9.75 12.01
C THR A 13 14.25 -10.91 11.02
N VAL A 14 13.82 -10.63 9.79
CA VAL A 14 13.88 -11.54 8.65
C VAL A 14 14.74 -10.89 7.57
N THR A 15 15.86 -11.51 7.22
CA THR A 15 16.76 -10.93 6.22
C THR A 15 17.42 -11.96 5.32
N ASN A 16 17.76 -11.53 4.09
CA ASN A 16 18.54 -12.31 3.12
C ASN A 16 17.83 -13.61 2.71
N CYS A 17 16.52 -13.51 2.41
CA CYS A 17 15.72 -14.65 1.97
C CYS A 17 15.26 -14.50 0.52
N ALA A 18 15.02 -15.64 -0.14
CA ALA A 18 14.33 -15.71 -1.41
C ALA A 18 12.98 -16.39 -1.23
N VAL A 19 11.90 -15.77 -1.73
CA VAL A 19 10.55 -16.33 -1.74
C VAL A 19 10.16 -16.58 -3.19
N CYS A 20 10.00 -17.85 -3.58
CA CYS A 20 9.78 -18.22 -4.98
C CYS A 20 8.60 -19.19 -5.11
N SER A 21 7.64 -18.85 -5.95
CA SER A 21 6.52 -19.72 -6.35
C SER A 21 6.38 -19.70 -7.87
N PRO A 22 7.24 -20.42 -8.60
CA PRO A 22 7.26 -20.36 -10.06
C PRO A 22 5.96 -20.90 -10.67
N ARG A 23 5.48 -20.29 -11.76
CA ARG A 23 4.22 -20.66 -12.46
C ARG A 23 4.11 -22.10 -12.96
N TYR A 24 5.19 -22.87 -12.93
CA TYR A 24 5.25 -24.27 -13.34
C TYR A 24 5.40 -25.25 -12.16
N SER A 25 5.31 -24.79 -10.91
CA SER A 25 5.24 -25.70 -9.76
C SER A 25 3.97 -26.54 -9.79
N GLN A 26 3.97 -27.76 -9.27
CA GLN A 26 2.72 -28.50 -9.07
C GLN A 26 1.94 -27.90 -7.88
N VAL A 27 0.64 -27.66 -8.05
CA VAL A 27 -0.23 -27.26 -6.93
C VAL A 27 -0.37 -28.45 -5.99
N ILE A 28 0.11 -28.32 -4.76
CA ILE A 28 -0.15 -29.29 -3.69
C ILE A 28 -1.37 -28.82 -2.85
N TYR A 29 -1.42 -27.53 -2.51
CA TYR A 29 -2.51 -26.89 -1.78
C TYR A 29 -2.54 -25.38 -2.10
N GLY A 30 -3.69 -24.72 -1.93
CA GLY A 30 -3.82 -23.28 -2.14
C GLY A 30 -3.89 -22.87 -3.62
N ARG A 31 -3.02 -21.95 -4.03
CA ARG A 31 -2.99 -21.38 -5.39
C ARG A 31 -1.68 -21.71 -6.10
N GLN A 32 -1.72 -21.78 -7.43
CA GLN A 32 -0.53 -21.97 -8.27
C GLN A 32 0.51 -20.86 -8.10
N GLN A 33 0.04 -19.63 -7.91
CA GLN A 33 0.87 -18.49 -7.54
C GLN A 33 0.85 -18.37 -6.01
N GLY A 34 2.02 -18.26 -5.37
CA GLY A 34 2.11 -18.22 -3.90
C GLY A 34 1.36 -17.00 -3.34
N LEU A 35 0.69 -17.12 -2.20
CA LEU A 35 -0.25 -16.08 -1.74
C LEU A 35 0.42 -14.73 -1.48
N ALA A 36 1.53 -14.72 -0.73
CA ALA A 36 2.23 -13.48 -0.39
C ALA A 36 3.75 -13.66 -0.29
N GLY A 37 4.49 -12.57 -0.52
CA GLY A 37 5.94 -12.51 -0.29
C GLY A 37 6.26 -12.18 1.17
N VAL A 38 5.76 -11.03 1.64
CA VAL A 38 5.81 -10.59 3.04
C VAL A 38 4.39 -10.43 3.55
N ALA A 39 4.00 -11.26 4.52
CA ALA A 39 2.70 -11.19 5.19
C ALA A 39 2.89 -10.96 6.70
N LEU A 40 2.33 -9.86 7.20
CA LEU A 40 2.38 -9.47 8.62
C LEU A 40 0.95 -9.21 9.12
N GLU A 41 0.44 -10.10 9.95
CA GLU A 41 -0.98 -10.17 10.28
C GLU A 41 -1.21 -10.23 11.79
N ILE A 42 -2.03 -9.33 12.31
CA ILE A 42 -2.56 -9.33 13.67
C ILE A 42 -4.08 -9.32 13.57
N VAL A 43 -4.74 -10.43 13.92
CA VAL A 43 -6.20 -10.59 13.78
C VAL A 43 -6.91 -11.21 15.00
N ASP A 44 -6.18 -11.79 15.94
CA ASP A 44 -6.72 -12.41 17.16
C ASP A 44 -6.21 -11.69 18.42
N GLY A 45 -6.10 -10.37 18.35
CA GLY A 45 -5.44 -9.59 19.39
C GLY A 45 -3.91 -9.73 19.33
N GLY A 46 -3.23 -9.43 20.44
CA GLY A 46 -1.77 -9.43 20.52
C GLY A 46 -1.13 -8.19 19.89
N THR A 47 0.20 -8.16 19.88
CA THR A 47 0.98 -7.01 19.40
C THR A 47 2.10 -7.46 18.48
N LEU A 48 2.14 -6.91 17.26
CA LEU A 48 3.29 -6.95 16.36
C LEU A 48 4.06 -5.63 16.52
N ASP A 49 5.30 -5.72 17.00
CA ASP A 49 6.12 -4.55 17.35
C ASP A 49 7.61 -4.80 17.10
N ARG A 50 8.30 -3.84 16.47
CA ARG A 50 9.74 -3.93 16.12
C ARG A 50 10.02 -5.14 15.24
N VAL A 51 9.43 -5.12 14.05
CA VAL A 51 9.66 -6.14 13.02
C VAL A 51 10.40 -5.54 11.85
N THR A 52 11.52 -6.14 11.48
CA THR A 52 12.36 -5.73 10.35
C THR A 52 12.39 -6.84 9.30
N VAL A 53 12.09 -6.49 8.05
CA VAL A 53 12.19 -7.39 6.89
C VAL A 53 13.11 -6.73 5.87
N SER A 54 14.26 -7.34 5.56
CA SER A 54 15.23 -6.72 4.65
C SER A 54 15.87 -7.68 3.66
N ASN A 55 16.29 -7.16 2.50
CA ASN A 55 17.05 -7.91 1.51
C ASN A 55 16.32 -9.19 1.05
N ILE A 56 15.09 -9.02 0.57
CA ILE A 56 14.25 -10.14 0.13
C ILE A 56 14.06 -10.08 -1.39
N THR A 57 14.31 -11.20 -2.06
CA THR A 57 13.93 -11.39 -3.46
C THR A 57 12.67 -12.24 -3.54
N ILE A 58 11.67 -11.78 -4.28
CA ILE A 58 10.34 -12.39 -4.40
C ILE A 58 10.05 -12.68 -5.87
N LYS A 59 9.58 -13.88 -6.19
CA LYS A 59 9.17 -14.24 -7.55
C LYS A 59 7.89 -15.08 -7.55
N GLY A 60 6.92 -14.69 -8.37
CA GLY A 60 5.74 -15.53 -8.63
C GLY A 60 4.74 -15.57 -7.48
N VAL A 61 4.60 -14.49 -6.71
CA VAL A 61 3.58 -14.40 -5.65
C VAL A 61 2.40 -13.52 -6.07
N THR A 62 1.24 -13.74 -5.48
CA THR A 62 0.04 -12.97 -5.77
C THR A 62 0.15 -11.56 -5.19
N VAL A 63 0.53 -11.42 -3.91
CA VAL A 63 0.68 -10.12 -3.24
C VAL A 63 2.08 -10.00 -2.61
N PRO A 64 2.99 -9.17 -3.14
CA PRO A 64 4.36 -9.14 -2.63
C PRO A 64 4.46 -8.60 -1.20
N ILE A 65 3.64 -7.61 -0.82
CA ILE A 65 3.61 -7.05 0.54
C ILE A 65 2.15 -6.95 1.04
N PHE A 66 1.89 -7.58 2.19
CA PHE A 66 0.59 -7.63 2.84
C PHE A 66 0.70 -7.38 4.34
N LEU A 67 0.18 -6.26 4.82
CA LEU A 67 0.05 -5.92 6.24
C LEU A 67 -1.41 -5.82 6.61
N ARG A 68 -1.84 -6.58 7.62
CA ARG A 68 -3.24 -6.60 8.07
C ARG A 68 -3.33 -6.52 9.59
N LEU A 69 -3.99 -5.49 10.07
CA LEU A 69 -4.59 -5.47 11.40
C LEU A 69 -6.09 -5.75 11.24
N GLY A 70 -6.59 -6.84 11.82
CA GLY A 70 -7.97 -7.29 11.82
C GLY A 70 -8.47 -7.65 13.22
N ASN A 71 -9.69 -8.16 13.29
CA ASN A 71 -10.39 -8.54 14.52
C ASN A 71 -11.23 -9.83 14.33
N ARG A 72 -10.58 -10.90 13.84
CA ARG A 72 -11.13 -12.27 13.91
C ARG A 72 -11.40 -12.66 15.36
N ALA A 73 -10.57 -12.16 16.29
CA ALA A 73 -10.73 -12.30 17.73
C ALA A 73 -10.91 -13.76 18.18
N ARG A 74 -10.16 -14.68 17.56
CA ARG A 74 -10.21 -16.08 17.94
C ARG A 74 -9.55 -16.25 19.30
N ALA A 75 -10.32 -16.77 20.27
CA ALA A 75 -9.78 -17.18 21.55
C ALA A 75 -8.87 -18.42 21.39
N TYR A 76 -7.79 -18.48 22.16
CA TYR A 76 -6.86 -19.60 22.15
C TYR A 76 -7.50 -20.84 22.76
N GLU A 77 -8.12 -20.68 23.94
CA GLU A 77 -8.84 -21.74 24.64
C GLU A 77 -10.36 -21.61 24.52
N LYS A 78 -11.05 -22.76 24.55
CA LYS A 78 -12.51 -22.80 24.59
C LYS A 78 -13.00 -22.21 25.91
N GLY A 79 -13.86 -21.19 25.84
CA GLY A 79 -14.43 -20.53 27.01
C GLY A 79 -13.65 -19.32 27.50
N GLN A 80 -12.48 -19.03 26.93
CA GLN A 80 -11.76 -17.79 27.15
C GLN A 80 -12.53 -16.61 26.50
N ALA A 81 -12.46 -15.44 27.13
CA ALA A 81 -12.98 -14.21 26.54
C ALA A 81 -12.29 -13.91 25.21
N LYS A 82 -13.04 -13.35 24.25
CA LYS A 82 -12.44 -12.88 23.00
C LYS A 82 -11.44 -11.75 23.29
N PRO A 83 -10.27 -11.76 22.66
CA PRO A 83 -9.33 -10.67 22.81
C PRO A 83 -9.85 -9.40 22.14
N ASP A 84 -9.38 -8.25 22.62
CA ASP A 84 -9.57 -6.96 21.95
C ASP A 84 -8.78 -6.90 20.63
N VAL A 85 -9.04 -5.87 19.82
CA VAL A 85 -8.26 -5.59 18.61
C VAL A 85 -6.79 -5.43 18.97
N GLY A 86 -5.91 -6.12 18.24
CA GLY A 86 -4.48 -6.08 18.49
C GLY A 86 -3.82 -4.77 18.04
N ARG A 87 -2.48 -4.76 18.07
CA ARG A 87 -1.66 -3.63 17.61
C ARG A 87 -0.63 -4.09 16.58
N LEU A 88 -0.44 -3.32 15.52
CA LEU A 88 0.59 -3.56 14.51
C LEU A 88 1.38 -2.26 14.34
N ARG A 89 2.62 -2.24 14.81
CA ARG A 89 3.43 -1.03 14.80
C ARG A 89 4.93 -1.25 14.65
N ASN A 90 5.65 -0.18 14.31
CA ASN A 90 7.11 -0.13 14.24
C ASN A 90 7.67 -1.24 13.32
N VAL A 91 7.26 -1.17 12.06
CA VAL A 91 7.66 -2.13 11.02
C VAL A 91 8.57 -1.44 10.01
N MET A 92 9.71 -2.07 9.73
CA MET A 92 10.65 -1.62 8.69
C MET A 92 10.77 -2.70 7.62
N ILE A 93 10.48 -2.36 6.37
CA ILE A 93 10.61 -3.25 5.21
C ILE A 93 11.55 -2.58 4.22
N SER A 94 12.70 -3.18 3.91
CA SER A 94 13.67 -2.52 3.04
C SER A 94 14.36 -3.45 2.06
N ASN A 95 14.81 -2.90 0.93
CA ASN A 95 15.58 -3.63 -0.09
C ASN A 95 14.83 -4.88 -0.56
N ILE A 96 13.63 -4.67 -1.09
CA ILE A 96 12.76 -5.74 -1.59
C ILE A 96 12.72 -5.66 -3.11
N VAL A 97 12.95 -6.78 -3.78
CA VAL A 97 12.76 -6.91 -5.22
C VAL A 97 11.74 -8.00 -5.48
N ALA A 98 10.62 -7.67 -6.11
CA ALA A 98 9.58 -8.63 -6.48
C ALA A 98 9.30 -8.61 -7.99
N THR A 99 9.16 -9.78 -8.59
CA THR A 99 8.82 -9.94 -10.01
C THR A 99 7.74 -11.00 -10.20
N ASP A 100 7.06 -10.95 -11.35
CA ASP A 100 5.99 -11.90 -11.69
C ASP A 100 4.87 -11.91 -10.62
N CYS A 101 4.51 -10.72 -10.12
CA CYS A 101 3.42 -10.58 -9.17
C CYS A 101 2.06 -10.51 -9.88
N SER A 102 0.99 -10.97 -9.23
CA SER A 102 -0.36 -10.85 -9.81
C SER A 102 -0.80 -9.38 -9.99
N ALA A 103 -1.98 -9.16 -10.57
CA ALA A 103 -2.56 -7.82 -10.70
C ALA A 103 -3.18 -7.28 -9.40
N ILE A 104 -3.22 -8.02 -8.28
CA ILE A 104 -3.97 -7.58 -7.09
C ILE A 104 -3.43 -6.27 -6.48
N GLY A 105 -2.11 -6.09 -6.41
CA GLY A 105 -1.46 -4.98 -5.72
C GLY A 105 -1.15 -5.27 -4.25
N CYS A 106 -0.38 -4.40 -3.59
CA CYS A 106 -0.06 -4.52 -2.17
C CYS A 106 -1.13 -3.90 -1.29
N SER A 107 -1.26 -4.38 -0.04
CA SER A 107 -2.11 -3.70 0.93
C SER A 107 -1.48 -3.57 2.31
N ILE A 108 -1.69 -2.39 2.92
CA ILE A 108 -1.35 -2.07 4.31
C ILE A 108 -2.63 -1.54 4.95
N LYS A 109 -3.35 -2.40 5.67
CA LYS A 109 -4.72 -2.12 6.12
C LYS A 109 -4.91 -2.29 7.62
N GLY A 110 -5.13 -1.17 8.30
CA GLY A 110 -5.68 -1.09 9.64
C GLY A 110 -7.19 -1.35 9.69
N LEU A 111 -7.81 -0.92 10.77
CA LEU A 111 -9.27 -0.86 10.94
C LEU A 111 -9.69 0.56 11.36
N PRO A 112 -10.95 0.94 11.13
CA PRO A 112 -11.52 2.14 11.72
C PRO A 112 -11.29 2.14 13.24
N GLY A 113 -10.73 3.24 13.78
CA GLY A 113 -10.39 3.37 15.20
C GLY A 113 -9.11 2.63 15.64
N HIS A 114 -8.52 1.79 14.80
CA HIS A 114 -7.31 1.01 15.10
C HIS A 114 -6.33 1.11 13.94
N LEU A 115 -5.53 2.17 13.95
CA LEU A 115 -4.54 2.44 12.92
C LEU A 115 -3.34 1.49 13.04
N ILE A 116 -2.76 1.13 11.91
CA ILE A 116 -1.39 0.64 11.87
C ILE A 116 -0.45 1.82 12.14
N GLU A 117 0.58 1.66 12.97
CA GLU A 117 1.44 2.77 13.41
C GLU A 117 2.91 2.58 12.96
N ASN A 118 3.55 3.62 12.42
CA ASN A 118 4.99 3.66 12.14
C ASN A 118 5.48 2.52 11.23
N VAL A 119 5.07 2.56 9.96
CA VAL A 119 5.51 1.60 8.94
C VAL A 119 6.39 2.31 7.93
N THR A 120 7.60 1.81 7.71
CA THR A 120 8.53 2.32 6.69
C THR A 120 8.81 1.24 5.65
N LEU A 121 8.58 1.57 4.38
CA LEU A 121 9.04 0.82 3.22
C LEU A 121 10.12 1.64 2.52
N SER A 122 11.33 1.09 2.35
CA SER A 122 12.44 1.78 1.68
C SER A 122 13.16 0.91 0.65
N ASN A 123 13.48 1.47 -0.52
CA ASN A 123 14.18 0.76 -1.61
C ASN A 123 13.41 -0.51 -2.03
N VAL A 124 12.20 -0.32 -2.54
CA VAL A 124 11.30 -1.42 -2.92
C VAL A 124 11.01 -1.35 -4.41
N SER A 125 11.32 -2.43 -5.13
CA SER A 125 11.08 -2.58 -6.57
C SER A 125 10.12 -3.74 -6.85
N LEU A 126 8.93 -3.46 -7.38
CA LEU A 126 7.85 -4.44 -7.57
C LEU A 126 7.35 -4.47 -9.01
N GLY A 127 7.36 -5.65 -9.62
CA GLY A 127 6.81 -5.92 -10.95
C GLY A 127 5.51 -6.73 -10.90
N PHE A 128 4.43 -6.14 -11.42
CA PHE A 128 3.10 -6.72 -11.47
C PHE A 128 2.68 -7.10 -12.90
N ASN A 129 1.73 -8.01 -13.03
CA ASN A 129 1.12 -8.34 -14.32
C ASN A 129 0.40 -7.12 -14.95
N GLY A 130 -0.15 -6.22 -14.15
CA GLY A 130 -0.97 -5.09 -14.62
C GLY A 130 -2.36 -5.53 -15.12
N GLY A 131 -3.01 -4.68 -15.92
CA GLY A 131 -4.31 -4.97 -16.55
C GLY A 131 -5.55 -4.56 -15.74
N GLY A 132 -5.39 -3.82 -14.63
CA GLY A 132 -6.52 -3.25 -13.90
C GLY A 132 -7.26 -2.17 -14.70
N THR A 133 -8.56 -2.03 -14.45
CA THR A 133 -9.42 -1.06 -15.18
C THR A 133 -9.70 0.20 -14.36
N ARG A 134 -10.38 1.19 -14.98
CA ARG A 134 -10.87 2.37 -14.25
C ARG A 134 -11.97 2.02 -13.24
N GLU A 135 -12.77 1.02 -13.53
CA GLU A 135 -13.79 0.51 -12.62
C GLU A 135 -13.12 -0.12 -11.38
N ASP A 136 -12.00 -0.82 -11.55
CA ASP A 136 -11.21 -1.30 -10.41
C ASP A 136 -10.66 -0.14 -9.58
N ALA A 137 -10.21 0.95 -10.23
CA ALA A 137 -9.67 2.14 -9.55
C ALA A 137 -10.70 2.82 -8.63
N ALA A 138 -11.96 2.85 -9.07
CA ALA A 138 -13.08 3.42 -8.32
C ALA A 138 -13.68 2.44 -7.28
N ARG A 139 -13.15 1.22 -7.18
CA ARG A 139 -13.80 0.18 -6.39
C ARG A 139 -13.63 0.40 -4.89
N GLU A 140 -14.76 0.41 -4.20
CA GLU A 140 -14.79 0.44 -2.74
C GLU A 140 -14.43 -0.92 -2.14
N ILE A 141 -13.46 -0.91 -1.23
CA ILE A 141 -12.96 -2.12 -0.57
C ILE A 141 -13.59 -2.23 0.83
N PRO A 142 -14.29 -3.34 1.16
CA PRO A 142 -14.91 -3.53 2.47
C PRO A 142 -13.86 -3.70 3.58
N GLU A 143 -14.27 -3.46 4.84
CA GLU A 143 -13.39 -3.55 6.01
C GLU A 143 -13.00 -4.98 6.39
N ARG A 144 -13.99 -5.90 6.38
CA ARG A 144 -13.84 -7.32 6.75
C ARG A 144 -13.01 -7.54 8.03
N PRO A 145 -13.45 -7.01 9.19
CA PRO A 145 -12.68 -7.11 10.43
C PRO A 145 -12.50 -8.55 10.90
N ASP A 146 -13.51 -9.41 10.78
CA ASP A 146 -13.58 -10.76 11.34
C ASP A 146 -13.15 -11.89 10.39
N SER A 147 -12.89 -11.55 9.12
CA SER A 147 -12.54 -12.52 8.08
C SER A 147 -11.13 -13.10 8.24
N TYR A 148 -10.90 -14.31 7.73
CA TYR A 148 -9.55 -14.89 7.65
C TYR A 148 -8.65 -13.98 6.80
N PRO A 149 -7.43 -13.61 7.28
CA PRO A 149 -6.61 -12.61 6.63
C PRO A 149 -5.80 -13.18 5.45
N GLU A 150 -6.45 -13.76 4.46
CA GLU A 150 -5.74 -14.16 3.24
C GLU A 150 -5.39 -12.91 2.41
N SER A 151 -4.16 -12.82 1.90
CA SER A 151 -3.70 -11.67 1.10
C SER A 151 -4.58 -11.37 -0.12
N THR A 152 -5.31 -12.36 -0.64
CA THR A 152 -6.21 -12.21 -1.80
C THR A 152 -7.66 -11.88 -1.42
N MET A 153 -7.98 -11.78 -0.13
CA MET A 153 -9.36 -11.67 0.36
C MET A 153 -10.11 -10.50 -0.26
N PHE A 154 -9.42 -9.39 -0.60
CA PHE A 154 -10.05 -8.21 -1.19
C PHE A 154 -10.16 -8.25 -2.72
N GLY A 155 -9.67 -9.29 -3.41
CA GLY A 155 -9.59 -9.31 -4.88
C GLY A 155 -8.67 -8.20 -5.41
N THR A 156 -8.87 -7.79 -6.67
CA THR A 156 -8.11 -6.68 -7.30
C THR A 156 -8.23 -5.41 -6.46
N LEU A 157 -7.15 -4.75 -6.06
CA LEU A 157 -7.26 -3.50 -5.28
C LEU A 157 -7.40 -2.28 -6.20
N PRO A 158 -7.86 -1.12 -5.72
CA PRO A 158 -7.96 0.10 -6.52
C PRO A 158 -6.60 0.73 -6.87
N ALA A 159 -5.50 0.19 -6.35
CA ALA A 159 -4.15 0.57 -6.73
C ALA A 159 -3.36 -0.67 -7.15
N TYR A 160 -2.62 -0.58 -8.26
CA TYR A 160 -1.77 -1.68 -8.70
C TYR A 160 -0.50 -1.81 -7.86
N GLY A 161 -0.01 -0.70 -7.28
CA GLY A 161 1.16 -0.67 -6.40
C GLY A 161 0.78 -0.89 -4.94
N PHE A 162 0.26 0.15 -4.29
CA PHE A 162 -0.06 0.14 -2.86
C PHE A 162 -1.44 0.71 -2.56
N PHE A 163 -2.28 -0.07 -1.88
CA PHE A 163 -3.47 0.42 -1.20
C PHE A 163 -3.25 0.46 0.32
N CYS A 164 -3.10 1.66 0.86
CA CYS A 164 -2.87 1.89 2.28
C CYS A 164 -4.11 2.49 2.92
N ARG A 165 -4.61 1.89 4.01
CA ARG A 165 -5.83 2.34 4.69
C ARG A 165 -5.73 2.25 6.20
N HIS A 166 -6.14 3.29 6.93
CA HIS A 166 -6.10 3.36 8.39
C HIS A 166 -4.67 3.21 8.93
N VAL A 167 -3.80 4.17 8.60
CA VAL A 167 -2.37 4.13 8.96
C VAL A 167 -1.90 5.47 9.50
N LYS A 168 -1.11 5.47 10.58
CA LYS A 168 -0.39 6.63 11.10
C LYS A 168 1.11 6.43 10.99
N GLY A 169 1.84 7.43 10.50
CA GLY A 169 3.29 7.35 10.36
C GLY A 169 3.74 6.40 9.25
N LEU A 170 3.11 6.47 8.08
CA LEU A 170 3.48 5.68 6.90
C LEU A 170 4.61 6.38 6.13
N ARG A 171 5.71 5.68 5.84
CA ARG A 171 6.81 6.20 5.00
C ARG A 171 7.04 5.26 3.83
N LEU A 172 6.85 5.74 2.62
CA LEU A 172 7.13 5.05 1.36
C LEU A 172 8.28 5.79 0.68
N GLN A 173 9.47 5.19 0.66
CA GLN A 173 10.70 5.85 0.24
C GLN A 173 11.41 5.05 -0.85
N ASN A 174 11.72 5.68 -1.98
CA ASN A 174 12.39 5.04 -3.11
C ASN A 174 11.63 3.78 -3.57
N ILE A 175 10.42 3.99 -4.10
CA ILE A 175 9.51 2.93 -4.54
C ILE A 175 9.49 2.90 -6.07
N HIS A 176 9.89 1.77 -6.64
CA HIS A 176 9.85 1.51 -8.07
C HIS A 176 8.77 0.49 -8.39
N LEU A 177 7.81 0.86 -9.23
CA LEU A 177 6.72 -0.01 -9.67
C LEU A 177 6.86 -0.28 -11.15
N ARG A 178 6.54 -1.50 -11.59
CA ARG A 178 6.49 -1.87 -13.01
C ARG A 178 5.25 -2.70 -13.27
N THR A 179 4.66 -2.56 -14.45
CA THR A 179 3.56 -3.40 -14.92
C THR A 179 3.91 -3.99 -16.28
N VAL A 180 3.46 -5.22 -16.55
CA VAL A 180 3.64 -5.87 -17.86
C VAL A 180 2.57 -5.38 -18.83
N ALA A 181 1.30 -5.45 -18.45
CA ALA A 181 0.20 -4.83 -19.17
C ALA A 181 -0.04 -3.40 -18.65
N PRO A 182 -0.58 -2.49 -19.49
CA PRO A 182 -1.13 -1.22 -19.03
C PRO A 182 -2.11 -1.44 -17.87
N ASP A 183 -2.06 -0.58 -16.85
CA ASP A 183 -2.94 -0.65 -15.70
C ASP A 183 -3.55 0.73 -15.48
N HIS A 184 -4.89 0.80 -15.47
CA HIS A 184 -5.63 2.06 -15.42
C HIS A 184 -5.99 2.51 -14.01
N ARG A 185 -5.51 1.79 -13.00
CA ARG A 185 -5.67 2.11 -11.58
C ARG A 185 -4.59 3.08 -11.08
N HIS A 186 -4.75 3.51 -9.85
CA HIS A 186 -3.74 4.32 -9.16
C HIS A 186 -2.43 3.53 -8.97
N ALA A 187 -1.29 4.22 -9.02
CA ALA A 187 -0.03 3.66 -8.54
C ALA A 187 -0.09 3.45 -7.02
N MET A 188 -0.61 4.44 -6.31
CA MET A 188 -0.88 4.34 -4.88
C MET A 188 -2.19 5.03 -4.49
N LEU A 189 -2.91 4.42 -3.57
CA LEU A 189 -4.07 5.00 -2.92
C LEU A 189 -3.85 4.95 -1.41
N LEU A 190 -3.92 6.12 -0.77
CA LEU A 190 -3.85 6.28 0.68
C LEU A 190 -5.22 6.77 1.17
N ARG A 191 -5.81 6.08 2.14
CA ARG A 191 -7.11 6.41 2.72
C ARG A 191 -7.05 6.42 4.24
N ASP A 192 -7.50 7.49 4.89
CA ASP A 192 -7.32 7.67 6.35
C ASP A 192 -5.86 7.40 6.77
N VAL A 193 -4.94 8.13 6.10
CA VAL A 193 -3.52 8.13 6.43
C VAL A 193 -3.16 9.42 7.14
N GLN A 194 -2.39 9.29 8.21
CA GLN A 194 -1.99 10.38 9.10
C GLN A 194 -0.47 10.41 9.17
N ASP A 195 0.14 11.58 9.03
CA ASP A 195 1.60 11.75 9.09
C ASP A 195 2.34 10.87 8.07
N GLY A 196 1.89 10.94 6.81
CA GLY A 196 2.38 10.10 5.70
C GLY A 196 3.52 10.74 4.90
N VAL A 197 4.40 9.93 4.30
CA VAL A 197 5.44 10.37 3.37
C VAL A 197 5.46 9.47 2.15
N VAL A 198 5.39 10.08 0.96
CA VAL A 198 5.72 9.48 -0.33
C VAL A 198 6.95 10.21 -0.87
N ASP A 199 8.06 9.50 -0.99
CA ASP A 199 9.36 10.06 -1.36
C ASP A 199 9.97 9.21 -2.48
N SER A 200 10.27 9.83 -3.62
CA SER A 200 10.84 9.14 -4.78
C SER A 200 9.99 7.96 -5.28
N LEU A 201 8.77 8.26 -5.73
CA LEU A 201 7.96 7.31 -6.49
C LEU A 201 8.35 7.32 -7.98
N ASP A 202 8.65 6.13 -8.51
CA ASP A 202 8.84 5.85 -9.93
C ASP A 202 7.87 4.74 -10.34
N ALA A 203 6.86 5.08 -11.15
CA ALA A 203 5.80 4.17 -11.53
C ALA A 203 5.29 4.44 -12.96
N PRO A 204 4.85 3.41 -13.71
CA PRO A 204 4.28 3.59 -15.04
C PRO A 204 2.92 4.30 -14.96
N PHE A 205 2.55 4.97 -16.04
CA PHE A 205 1.23 5.58 -16.20
C PHE A 205 0.67 5.18 -17.57
N ALA A 206 -0.49 4.52 -17.58
CA ALA A 206 -1.19 4.23 -18.84
C ALA A 206 -2.06 5.42 -19.25
N LYS A 207 -2.21 5.66 -20.56
CA LYS A 207 -3.11 6.70 -21.06
C LYS A 207 -4.54 6.46 -20.54
N ASP A 208 -5.25 7.55 -20.25
CA ASP A 208 -6.64 7.51 -19.78
C ASP A 208 -6.81 6.75 -18.45
N SER A 209 -5.76 6.64 -17.63
CA SER A 209 -5.85 6.05 -16.28
C SER A 209 -6.46 7.01 -15.27
N ALA A 210 -6.84 6.47 -14.11
CA ALA A 210 -7.07 7.28 -12.93
C ALA A 210 -5.78 8.02 -12.51
N ALA A 211 -5.90 8.98 -11.59
CA ALA A 211 -4.75 9.73 -11.08
C ALA A 211 -3.63 8.81 -10.57
N MET A 212 -2.36 9.20 -10.74
CA MET A 212 -1.24 8.37 -10.28
C MET A 212 -1.30 8.10 -8.76
N LEU A 213 -1.59 9.14 -7.98
CA LEU A 213 -1.79 9.09 -6.53
C LEU A 213 -3.21 9.51 -6.19
N TRP A 214 -3.82 8.80 -5.25
CA TRP A 214 -5.09 9.21 -4.64
C TRP A 214 -4.97 9.27 -3.12
N LEU A 215 -5.25 10.45 -2.56
CA LEU A 215 -5.40 10.70 -1.13
C LEU A 215 -6.88 10.91 -0.79
N ASN A 216 -7.39 10.12 0.16
CA ASN A 216 -8.76 10.22 0.65
C ASN A 216 -8.77 10.31 2.19
N ASP A 217 -9.35 11.37 2.74
CA ASP A 217 -9.34 11.65 4.19
C ASP A 217 -7.93 11.56 4.83
N CYS A 218 -6.91 12.10 4.14
CA CYS A 218 -5.52 12.01 4.58
C CYS A 218 -5.02 13.33 5.18
N ARG A 219 -4.28 13.25 6.29
CA ARG A 219 -3.74 14.43 6.97
C ARG A 219 -2.25 14.39 7.21
N GLY A 220 -1.57 15.52 7.02
CA GLY A 220 -0.14 15.64 7.27
C GLY A 220 0.70 14.77 6.33
N VAL A 221 0.33 14.71 5.05
CA VAL A 221 1.05 13.89 4.05
C VAL A 221 2.05 14.75 3.28
N SER A 222 3.30 14.29 3.16
CA SER A 222 4.31 14.90 2.28
C SER A 222 4.55 14.04 1.04
N ILE A 223 4.54 14.66 -0.14
CA ILE A 223 4.85 14.03 -1.43
C ILE A 223 6.02 14.78 -2.06
N ARG A 224 7.14 14.08 -2.28
CA ARG A 224 8.38 14.72 -2.75
C ARG A 224 9.26 13.84 -3.62
N ASN A 225 10.18 14.47 -4.34
CA ASN A 225 11.18 13.81 -5.18
C ASN A 225 10.59 12.83 -6.20
N CYS A 226 9.31 12.99 -6.57
CA CYS A 226 8.64 12.16 -7.55
C CYS A 226 8.91 12.69 -8.96
N ARG A 227 8.97 11.78 -9.92
CA ARG A 227 9.14 12.09 -11.35
C ARG A 227 8.14 11.27 -12.16
N PRO A 228 6.88 11.72 -12.26
CA PRO A 228 5.88 11.04 -13.06
C PRO A 228 6.35 10.94 -14.53
N PRO A 229 6.08 9.80 -15.21
CA PRO A 229 6.47 9.62 -16.59
C PRO A 229 5.67 10.54 -17.52
N GLU A 230 6.19 10.71 -18.74
CA GLU A 230 5.48 11.41 -19.81
C GLU A 230 4.10 10.80 -20.07
N GLY A 231 3.10 11.66 -20.30
CA GLY A 231 1.72 11.24 -20.52
C GLY A 231 0.90 11.04 -19.24
N THR A 232 1.46 11.38 -18.07
CA THR A 232 0.69 11.41 -16.81
C THR A 232 -0.41 12.47 -16.91
N SER A 233 -1.67 12.05 -17.06
CA SER A 233 -2.81 12.97 -17.22
C SER A 233 -3.14 13.68 -15.90
N VAL A 234 -3.19 12.94 -14.79
CA VAL A 234 -3.45 13.48 -13.45
C VAL A 234 -2.43 12.88 -12.48
N PHE A 235 -1.67 13.72 -11.79
CA PHE A 235 -0.70 13.24 -10.79
C PHE A 235 -1.38 12.92 -9.45
N LEU A 236 -2.09 13.87 -8.84
CA LEU A 236 -2.64 13.72 -7.49
C LEU A 236 -4.14 14.03 -7.45
N SER A 237 -4.94 13.05 -7.00
CA SER A 237 -6.34 13.24 -6.63
C SER A 237 -6.48 13.39 -5.11
N LEU A 238 -7.24 14.39 -4.67
CA LEU A 238 -7.52 14.72 -3.28
C LEU A 238 -9.02 14.68 -3.04
N THR A 239 -9.47 13.92 -2.05
CA THR A 239 -10.91 13.77 -1.72
C THR A 239 -11.09 13.58 -0.21
N GLY A 240 -12.33 13.67 0.26
CA GLY A 240 -12.67 13.45 1.65
C GLY A 240 -12.48 14.72 2.50
N LYS A 241 -13.47 14.98 3.35
CA LYS A 241 -13.59 16.20 4.17
C LYS A 241 -12.47 16.34 5.21
N GLU A 242 -11.82 15.23 5.58
CA GLU A 242 -10.73 15.23 6.56
C GLU A 242 -9.35 15.42 5.90
N THR A 243 -9.31 15.58 4.57
CA THR A 243 -8.05 15.81 3.85
C THR A 243 -7.48 17.19 4.13
N ALA A 244 -6.29 17.25 4.72
CA ALA A 244 -5.66 18.49 5.16
C ALA A 244 -4.13 18.38 5.26
N SER A 245 -3.42 19.51 5.23
CA SER A 245 -1.98 19.58 5.46
C SER A 245 -1.17 18.65 4.53
N VAL A 246 -1.54 18.60 3.25
CA VAL A 246 -0.81 17.89 2.19
C VAL A 246 0.27 18.82 1.63
N SER A 247 1.52 18.40 1.73
CA SER A 247 2.68 19.13 1.23
C SER A 247 3.23 18.44 -0.01
N VAL A 248 3.37 19.17 -1.12
CA VAL A 248 3.87 18.63 -2.40
C VAL A 248 5.04 19.45 -2.88
N TYR A 249 6.26 18.91 -2.83
CA TYR A 249 7.46 19.70 -3.08
C TYR A 249 8.64 18.91 -3.66
N ASP A 250 9.58 19.60 -4.29
CA ASP A 250 10.79 19.00 -4.90
C ASP A 250 10.46 17.89 -5.93
N ASN A 251 9.35 18.00 -6.66
CA ASN A 251 8.98 17.05 -7.71
C ASN A 251 9.29 17.61 -9.11
N ASP A 252 9.55 16.70 -10.06
CA ASP A 252 9.67 17.02 -11.48
C ASP A 252 8.36 16.70 -12.21
N PHE A 253 7.59 17.74 -12.52
CA PHE A 253 6.26 17.65 -13.14
C PHE A 253 6.23 18.17 -14.57
N GLN A 254 7.36 18.30 -15.25
CA GLN A 254 7.43 18.85 -16.62
C GLN A 254 6.53 18.12 -17.63
N ASN A 255 6.17 16.85 -17.36
CA ASN A 255 5.40 16.01 -18.28
C ASN A 255 4.02 15.59 -17.74
N VAL A 256 3.51 16.32 -16.74
CA VAL A 256 2.19 16.06 -16.14
C VAL A 256 1.16 17.04 -16.73
N GLY A 257 0.00 16.53 -17.13
CA GLY A 257 -1.13 17.34 -17.60
C GLY A 257 -1.77 18.17 -16.49
N THR A 258 -2.36 17.48 -15.50
CA THR A 258 -3.01 18.06 -14.34
C THR A 258 -2.28 17.64 -13.07
N LEU A 259 -1.77 18.61 -12.30
CA LEU A 259 -1.05 18.32 -11.05
C LEU A 259 -1.99 17.82 -9.95
N PHE A 260 -3.13 18.52 -9.78
CA PHE A 260 -4.08 18.29 -8.69
C PHE A 260 -5.51 18.27 -9.21
N GLU A 261 -6.25 17.24 -8.83
CA GLU A 261 -7.71 17.22 -8.88
C GLU A 261 -8.23 17.12 -7.45
N SER A 262 -9.06 18.07 -7.03
CA SER A 262 -9.60 18.12 -5.67
C SER A 262 -11.12 18.03 -5.70
N GLY A 263 -11.69 17.15 -4.87
CA GLY A 263 -13.12 17.09 -4.63
C GLY A 263 -13.63 18.39 -4.00
N PRO A 264 -14.91 18.75 -4.20
CA PRO A 264 -15.50 19.98 -3.69
C PRO A 264 -15.48 20.08 -2.15
N GLU A 265 -15.37 18.94 -1.45
CA GLU A 265 -15.27 18.84 0.00
C GLU A 265 -13.88 19.13 0.56
N VAL A 266 -12.84 19.17 -0.29
CA VAL A 266 -11.47 19.40 0.15
C VAL A 266 -11.19 20.90 0.23
N PRO A 267 -10.81 21.45 1.40
CA PRO A 267 -10.49 22.86 1.53
C PRO A 267 -9.34 23.26 0.60
N THR A 268 -9.37 24.46 0.02
CA THR A 268 -8.27 24.97 -0.82
C THR A 268 -6.95 25.11 -0.04
N SER A 269 -7.04 25.31 1.28
CA SER A 269 -5.90 25.34 2.21
C SER A 269 -5.34 23.96 2.55
N ALA A 270 -5.98 22.88 2.10
CA ALA A 270 -5.54 21.51 2.39
C ALA A 270 -4.18 21.19 1.78
N THR A 271 -3.77 21.89 0.72
CA THR A 271 -2.55 21.59 -0.03
C THR A 271 -1.61 22.79 -0.10
N ALA A 272 -0.34 22.56 0.16
CA ALA A 272 0.75 23.51 -0.03
C ALA A 272 1.78 22.93 -1.02
N THR A 273 2.25 23.76 -1.95
CA THR A 273 3.18 23.35 -3.00
C THR A 273 4.34 24.34 -3.14
N TRP A 274 5.57 23.84 -3.25
CA TRP A 274 6.78 24.66 -3.43
C TRP A 274 7.90 23.86 -4.11
N SER A 275 8.87 24.53 -4.71
CA SER A 275 10.06 23.91 -5.33
C SER A 275 9.79 22.78 -6.35
N ASN A 276 8.59 22.72 -6.94
CA ASN A 276 8.27 21.77 -7.99
C ASN A 276 8.64 22.34 -9.37
N HIS A 277 9.25 21.51 -10.21
CA HIS A 277 9.51 21.87 -11.59
C HIS A 277 8.27 21.62 -12.44
N THR A 278 7.52 22.68 -12.74
CA THR A 278 6.33 22.61 -13.59
C THR A 278 6.65 23.11 -15.01
N PRO A 279 5.86 22.72 -16.03
CA PRO A 279 5.98 23.33 -17.36
C PRO A 279 5.88 24.86 -17.26
N PRO A 280 6.54 25.62 -18.16
CA PRO A 280 6.30 27.06 -18.27
C PRO A 280 4.80 27.31 -18.45
N ARG A 281 4.23 28.27 -17.71
CA ARG A 281 2.87 28.74 -17.98
C ARG A 281 2.86 29.35 -19.39
N GLN A 282 2.07 28.78 -20.30
CA GLN A 282 1.77 29.42 -21.59
C GLN A 282 0.83 30.60 -21.39
#